data_AF-A0A9X6WF11-F1
#
_entry.id   AF-A0A9X6WF11-F1
#
_cell.length_a   1.000
_cell.length_b   1.000
_cell.length_c   1.000
_cell.angle_alpha   90.00
_cell.angle_beta   90.00
_cell.angle_gamma   90.00
#
_symmetry.space_group_name_H-M   'P 1'
#
loop_
_entity.id
_entity.type
_entity.pdbx_description
1 polymer ?
#
loop_
_entity_poly.entity_id
_entity_poly.type
_entity_poly.pdbx_seq_one_letter_code
_entity_poly.pdbx_strand_id
1 'polypeptide(L)'
;MNAISQLKKNFIFRIKELENTYLQAHEQLFVDVSSKKVIVKYFCEKDNKEQKSECRFAIEAKNVEKLKKTMFLQFTSPENNVLENPCNLQIYKEVFNHIITFWLDYAKLKNEYLFIDVYNADNNLTSKLEQFLIELDFFNCTEYSKILDCEHINLSNVYGYLGEEQITYLSNMLTFHSELAEVRISEPTFFMDSYDYNQQKGLFRLERQNYYFENALFKIIPRKSFLFVEGKQIPQKRFDFKKGVMLEILDYIKEQMKMPNLLKPPRTHFSNLVKNHLKINPYKINLEYNYCEIENRIEEGQLENESAYMVDIFKRAEKKAKKNLKDEEFKVIQTNLFCKMYKIHTQKYAWYIVVNIESHKFWMIPTKNRDKTPQQVIDIILFYLEGKWLLEA
;
A
#
# COMPACT_ATOMS: atom_id res chain seq x y z
N MET A 1 -32.58 -18.89 19.65
CA MET A 1 -32.23 -18.98 18.22
C MET A 1 -31.13 -17.95 17.92
N ASN A 2 -30.14 -18.27 17.09
CA ASN A 2 -29.03 -17.37 16.75
C ASN A 2 -29.56 -16.13 15.99
N ALA A 3 -29.28 -14.91 16.46
CA ALA A 3 -29.75 -13.65 15.88
C ALA A 3 -29.46 -13.55 14.36
N ILE A 4 -28.33 -14.11 13.91
CA ILE A 4 -27.97 -14.17 12.48
C ILE A 4 -28.93 -15.08 11.70
N SER A 5 -29.34 -16.21 12.28
CA SER A 5 -30.31 -17.10 11.62
C SER A 5 -31.66 -16.43 11.47
N GLN A 6 -32.08 -15.62 12.46
CA GLN A 6 -33.31 -14.83 12.35
C GLN A 6 -33.19 -13.75 11.27
N LEU A 7 -32.06 -13.04 11.21
CA LEU A 7 -31.81 -12.02 10.19
C LEU A 7 -31.93 -12.59 8.78
N LYS A 8 -31.35 -13.78 8.53
CA LYS A 8 -31.47 -14.48 7.25
C LYS A 8 -32.91 -14.83 6.90
N LYS A 9 -33.66 -15.37 7.87
CA LYS A 9 -35.09 -15.71 7.67
C LYS A 9 -35.92 -14.46 7.37
N ASN A 10 -35.70 -13.37 8.10
CA ASN A 10 -36.39 -12.10 7.89
C ASN A 10 -36.11 -11.53 6.49
N PHE A 11 -34.86 -11.60 6.01
CA PHE A 11 -34.52 -11.17 4.66
C PHE A 11 -35.23 -12.02 3.59
N ILE A 12 -35.20 -13.35 3.70
CA ILE A 12 -35.91 -14.25 2.77
C ILE A 12 -37.41 -13.94 2.77
N PHE A 13 -37.99 -13.70 3.95
CA PHE A 13 -39.40 -13.35 4.08
C PHE A 13 -39.74 -12.03 3.38
N ARG A 14 -38.93 -10.97 3.59
CA ARG A 14 -39.11 -9.67 2.92
C ARG A 14 -39.03 -9.77 1.40
N ILE A 15 -38.09 -10.55 0.86
CA ILE A 15 -38.01 -10.76 -0.59
C ILE A 15 -39.25 -11.52 -1.10
N LYS A 16 -39.81 -12.44 -0.31
CA LYS A 16 -41.06 -13.14 -0.69
C LYS A 16 -42.28 -12.23 -0.64
N GLU A 17 -42.36 -11.31 0.31
CA GLU A 17 -43.40 -10.26 0.33
C GLU A 17 -43.30 -9.35 -0.89
N LEU A 18 -42.07 -9.02 -1.30
CA LEU A 18 -41.82 -8.24 -2.50
C LEU A 18 -42.31 -8.95 -3.78
N GLU A 19 -42.01 -10.25 -3.90
CA GLU A 19 -42.54 -11.09 -4.98
C GLU A 19 -44.07 -11.04 -5.01
N ASN A 20 -44.74 -11.24 -3.87
CA ASN A 20 -46.21 -11.24 -3.81
C ASN A 20 -46.84 -9.87 -4.11
N THR A 21 -46.11 -8.77 -3.89
CA THR A 21 -46.63 -7.41 -4.05
C THR A 21 -46.47 -6.89 -5.47
N TYR A 22 -45.36 -7.22 -6.13
CA TYR A 22 -44.96 -6.58 -7.39
C TYR A 22 -44.89 -7.54 -8.59
N LEU A 23 -44.88 -8.86 -8.38
CA LEU A 23 -44.69 -9.83 -9.46
C LEU A 23 -45.99 -10.54 -9.85
N GLN A 24 -46.11 -10.86 -11.13
CA GLN A 24 -47.21 -11.62 -11.70
C GLN A 24 -47.03 -13.14 -11.48
N ALA A 25 -48.06 -13.94 -11.78
CA ALA A 25 -48.05 -15.39 -11.53
C ALA A 25 -46.88 -16.16 -12.19
N HIS A 26 -46.30 -15.63 -13.26
CA HIS A 26 -45.21 -16.23 -14.04
C HIS A 26 -43.82 -15.65 -13.71
N GLU A 27 -43.73 -14.88 -12.64
CA GLU A 27 -42.54 -14.12 -12.25
C GLU A 27 -42.13 -14.50 -10.81
N GLN A 28 -40.84 -14.78 -10.58
CA GLN A 28 -40.37 -15.33 -9.30
C GLN A 28 -39.03 -14.73 -8.86
N LEU A 29 -38.83 -14.60 -7.54
CA LEU A 29 -37.55 -14.25 -6.93
C LEU A 29 -36.93 -15.45 -6.22
N PHE A 30 -35.70 -15.76 -6.58
CA PHE A 30 -34.88 -16.76 -5.90
C PHE A 30 -33.88 -16.08 -4.99
N VAL A 31 -33.70 -16.60 -3.77
CA VAL A 31 -32.82 -16.05 -2.75
C VAL A 31 -31.85 -17.10 -2.22
N ASP A 32 -30.55 -16.81 -2.26
CA ASP A 32 -29.49 -17.60 -1.61
C ASP A 32 -28.69 -16.73 -0.64
N VAL A 33 -28.62 -17.13 0.64
CA VAL A 33 -28.02 -16.35 1.72
C VAL A 33 -27.03 -17.17 2.53
N SER A 34 -25.75 -16.82 2.41
CA SER A 34 -24.66 -17.39 3.20
C SER A 34 -24.00 -16.32 4.08
N SER A 35 -22.96 -16.70 4.83
CA SER A 35 -22.15 -15.74 5.59
C SER A 35 -21.18 -14.92 4.74
N LYS A 36 -21.00 -15.29 3.46
CA LYS A 36 -20.03 -14.65 2.55
C LYS A 36 -20.68 -13.99 1.33
N LYS A 37 -21.93 -14.32 1.05
CA LYS A 37 -22.64 -13.86 -0.15
C LYS A 37 -24.14 -13.86 0.08
N VAL A 38 -24.81 -12.90 -0.55
CA VAL A 38 -26.26 -12.85 -0.75
C VAL A 38 -26.49 -12.75 -2.24
N ILE A 39 -27.37 -13.59 -2.77
CA ILE A 39 -27.77 -13.55 -4.18
C ILE A 39 -29.29 -13.49 -4.23
N VAL A 40 -29.82 -12.56 -5.01
CA VAL A 40 -31.24 -12.54 -5.41
C VAL A 40 -31.32 -12.60 -6.93
N LYS A 41 -32.08 -13.54 -7.47
CA LYS A 41 -32.28 -13.69 -8.92
C LYS A 41 -33.75 -13.53 -9.26
N TYR A 42 -34.02 -12.86 -10.36
CA TYR A 42 -35.35 -12.65 -10.88
C TYR A 42 -35.57 -13.48 -12.15
N PHE A 43 -36.61 -14.30 -12.15
CA PHE A 43 -36.98 -15.18 -13.24
C PHE A 43 -38.36 -14.83 -13.79
N CYS A 44 -38.51 -14.96 -15.11
CA CYS A 44 -39.78 -14.84 -15.80
C CYS A 44 -39.98 -16.11 -16.65
N GLU A 45 -41.09 -16.81 -16.46
CA GLU A 45 -41.49 -17.92 -17.32
C GLU A 45 -42.10 -17.37 -18.62
N LYS A 46 -41.67 -17.90 -19.77
CA LYS A 46 -42.31 -17.58 -21.06
C LYS A 46 -43.39 -18.61 -21.38
N ASP A 47 -44.58 -18.12 -21.78
CA ASP A 47 -45.78 -18.91 -22.10
C ASP A 47 -45.69 -19.88 -23.31
N ASN A 48 -44.53 -20.03 -23.95
CA ASN A 48 -44.43 -20.79 -25.19
C ASN A 48 -43.86 -22.20 -24.97
N LYS A 49 -44.72 -23.17 -24.61
CA LYS A 49 -44.65 -24.66 -24.76
C LYS A 49 -43.35 -25.44 -24.45
N GLU A 50 -42.22 -24.77 -24.26
CA GLU A 50 -40.97 -25.23 -23.71
C GLU A 50 -40.75 -24.40 -22.44
N GLN A 51 -40.91 -25.00 -21.26
CA GLN A 51 -40.67 -24.37 -19.96
C GLN A 51 -39.19 -23.94 -19.82
N LYS A 52 -38.81 -22.82 -20.43
CA LYS A 52 -37.52 -22.17 -20.22
C LYS A 52 -37.76 -20.91 -19.40
N SER A 53 -37.42 -20.97 -18.11
CA SER A 53 -37.34 -19.79 -17.26
C SER A 53 -36.15 -18.94 -17.72
N GLU A 54 -36.42 -17.66 -18.00
CA GLU A 54 -35.38 -16.70 -18.36
C GLU A 54 -34.98 -15.93 -17.09
N CYS A 55 -33.70 -16.00 -16.71
CA CYS A 55 -33.14 -15.10 -15.72
C CYS A 55 -33.14 -13.70 -16.34
N ARG A 56 -33.85 -12.77 -15.71
CA ARG A 56 -33.95 -11.39 -16.17
C ARG A 56 -32.88 -10.52 -15.51
N PHE A 57 -32.62 -10.76 -14.23
CA PHE A 57 -31.49 -10.16 -13.52
C PHE A 57 -31.04 -11.03 -12.34
N ALA A 58 -29.79 -10.85 -11.94
CA ALA A 58 -29.28 -11.31 -10.67
C ALA A 58 -28.52 -10.18 -9.96
N ILE A 59 -28.72 -10.03 -8.65
CA ILE A 59 -27.93 -9.15 -7.81
C ILE A 59 -27.20 -10.02 -6.81
N GLU A 60 -25.87 -9.99 -6.86
CA GLU A 60 -25.00 -10.65 -5.90
C GLU A 60 -24.26 -9.59 -5.09
N ALA A 61 -24.27 -9.71 -3.77
CA ALA A 61 -23.43 -8.98 -2.85
C ALA A 61 -22.51 -9.96 -2.13
N LYS A 62 -21.21 -9.86 -2.37
CA LYS A 62 -20.20 -10.80 -1.88
C LYS A 62 -19.22 -10.09 -0.96
N ASN A 63 -18.96 -10.66 0.21
CA ASN A 63 -17.86 -10.23 1.08
C ASN A 63 -16.54 -10.75 0.52
N VAL A 64 -15.73 -9.84 -0.01
CA VAL A 64 -14.57 -10.14 -0.87
C VAL A 64 -13.23 -9.98 -0.15
N GLU A 65 -13.15 -9.19 0.92
CA GLU A 65 -11.93 -9.03 1.72
C GLU A 65 -12.14 -9.44 3.19
N LYS A 66 -11.11 -10.06 3.76
CA LYS A 66 -11.11 -10.45 5.19
C LYS A 66 -10.23 -9.50 5.99
N LEU A 67 -10.73 -8.30 6.21
CA LEU A 67 -10.09 -7.32 7.08
C LEU A 67 -10.65 -7.43 8.51
N LYS A 68 -9.82 -7.11 9.51
CA LYS A 68 -10.27 -7.14 10.90
C LYS A 68 -11.43 -6.17 11.12
N LYS A 69 -12.49 -6.66 11.78
CA LYS A 69 -13.71 -5.90 12.12
C LYS A 69 -14.36 -5.18 10.94
N THR A 70 -14.33 -5.80 9.76
CA THR A 70 -14.78 -5.15 8.53
C THR A 70 -15.47 -6.16 7.63
N MET A 71 -16.56 -5.74 7.01
CA MET A 71 -17.12 -6.38 5.83
C MET A 71 -16.90 -5.50 4.63
N PHE A 72 -16.35 -6.11 3.60
CA PHE A 72 -16.04 -5.43 2.36
C PHE A 72 -16.84 -6.10 1.25
N LEU A 73 -17.95 -5.49 0.87
CA LEU A 73 -18.87 -6.06 -0.11
C LEU A 73 -18.53 -5.55 -1.50
N GLN A 74 -18.61 -6.45 -2.47
CA GLN A 74 -18.66 -6.10 -3.88
C GLN A 74 -20.01 -6.52 -4.44
N PHE A 75 -20.66 -5.61 -5.15
CA PHE A 75 -21.89 -5.92 -5.87
C PHE A 75 -21.56 -6.32 -7.30
N THR A 76 -22.14 -7.44 -7.73
CA THR A 76 -22.10 -7.88 -9.12
C THR A 76 -23.53 -8.07 -9.62
N SER A 77 -23.83 -7.52 -10.79
CA SER A 77 -25.09 -7.79 -11.49
C SER A 77 -24.75 -8.48 -12.80
N PRO A 78 -24.85 -9.81 -12.88
CA PRO A 78 -24.84 -10.47 -14.17
C PRO A 78 -26.14 -10.10 -14.89
N GLU A 79 -25.99 -9.57 -16.10
CA GLU A 79 -26.98 -9.47 -17.20
C GLU A 79 -27.50 -8.05 -17.54
N ASN A 80 -27.37 -7.74 -18.84
CA ASN A 80 -27.42 -6.40 -19.46
C ASN A 80 -28.84 -5.91 -19.84
N ASN A 81 -29.91 -6.66 -19.55
CA ASN A 81 -31.22 -6.40 -20.18
C ASN A 81 -32.29 -5.81 -19.24
N VAL A 82 -31.92 -5.39 -18.02
CA VAL A 82 -32.88 -5.02 -16.96
C VAL A 82 -33.41 -3.59 -17.10
N LEU A 83 -32.67 -2.71 -17.78
CA LEU A 83 -32.88 -1.27 -17.65
C LEU A 83 -33.91 -0.67 -18.61
N GLU A 84 -34.48 -1.44 -19.52
CA GLU A 84 -35.44 -0.94 -20.52
C GLU A 84 -36.90 -0.90 -20.02
N ASN A 85 -37.25 -1.66 -18.96
CA ASN A 85 -38.61 -1.71 -18.43
C ASN A 85 -38.73 -1.00 -17.05
N PRO A 86 -39.61 0.00 -16.90
CA PRO A 86 -39.81 0.74 -15.64
C PRO A 86 -40.21 -0.14 -14.43
N CYS A 87 -41.02 -1.18 -14.63
CA CYS A 87 -41.43 -2.08 -13.54
C CYS A 87 -40.26 -2.92 -13.02
N ASN A 88 -39.39 -3.38 -13.93
CA ASN A 88 -38.17 -4.10 -13.56
C ASN A 88 -37.22 -3.21 -12.77
N LEU A 89 -37.21 -1.89 -13.04
CA LEU A 89 -36.41 -0.94 -12.30
C LEU A 89 -36.88 -0.80 -10.85
N GLN A 90 -38.18 -0.68 -10.56
CA GLN A 90 -38.67 -0.56 -9.17
C GLN A 90 -38.31 -1.81 -8.35
N ILE A 91 -38.54 -3.00 -8.90
CA ILE A 91 -38.21 -4.27 -8.24
C ILE A 91 -36.70 -4.38 -7.99
N TYR A 92 -35.90 -4.00 -8.99
CA TYR A 92 -34.45 -3.96 -8.86
C TYR A 92 -34.00 -3.08 -7.67
N LYS A 93 -34.57 -1.87 -7.55
CA LYS A 93 -34.28 -0.94 -6.46
C LYS A 93 -34.61 -1.52 -5.09
N GLU A 94 -35.79 -2.10 -4.94
CA GLU A 94 -36.23 -2.68 -3.67
C GLU A 94 -35.40 -3.92 -3.28
N VAL A 95 -35.07 -4.78 -4.23
CA VAL A 95 -34.17 -5.92 -3.98
C VAL A 95 -32.80 -5.41 -3.49
N PHE A 96 -32.26 -4.38 -4.14
CA PHE A 96 -31.00 -3.76 -3.75
C PHE A 96 -31.07 -3.19 -2.31
N ASN A 97 -32.14 -2.47 -1.99
CA ASN A 97 -32.40 -1.92 -0.66
C ASN A 97 -32.46 -3.02 0.41
N HIS A 98 -33.18 -4.11 0.14
CA HIS A 98 -33.24 -5.25 1.06
C HIS A 98 -31.89 -5.93 1.26
N ILE A 99 -31.07 -6.06 0.21
CA ILE A 99 -29.72 -6.63 0.31
C ILE A 99 -28.81 -5.74 1.16
N ILE A 100 -28.80 -4.42 0.91
CA ILE A 100 -27.99 -3.48 1.71
C ILE A 100 -28.44 -3.49 3.17
N THR A 101 -29.74 -3.42 3.43
CA THR A 101 -30.30 -3.42 4.78
C THR A 101 -29.91 -4.70 5.53
N PHE A 102 -29.99 -5.86 4.87
CA PHE A 102 -29.53 -7.12 5.46
C PHE A 102 -28.06 -7.04 5.88
N TRP A 103 -27.19 -6.54 5.01
CA TRP A 103 -25.75 -6.45 5.31
C TRP A 103 -25.42 -5.40 6.36
N LEU A 104 -26.15 -4.28 6.40
CA LEU A 104 -26.06 -3.27 7.46
C LEU A 104 -26.39 -3.88 8.82
N ASP A 105 -27.52 -4.59 8.91
CA ASP A 105 -27.93 -5.25 10.15
C ASP A 105 -26.96 -6.35 10.55
N TYR A 106 -26.44 -7.10 9.57
CA TYR A 106 -25.41 -8.10 9.81
C TYR A 106 -24.12 -7.46 10.35
N ALA A 107 -23.72 -6.29 9.82
CA ALA A 107 -22.56 -5.52 10.27
C ALA A 107 -22.71 -5.02 11.69
N LYS A 108 -23.88 -4.48 12.02
CA LYS A 108 -24.23 -4.04 13.37
C LYS A 108 -24.18 -5.21 14.37
N LEU A 109 -24.74 -6.38 14.01
CA LEU A 109 -24.69 -7.58 14.86
C LEU A 109 -23.27 -8.10 15.08
N LYS A 110 -22.38 -7.91 14.10
CA LYS A 110 -20.96 -8.33 14.18
C LYS A 110 -20.04 -7.25 14.77
N ASN A 111 -20.53 -6.03 14.95
CA ASN A 111 -19.73 -4.85 15.30
C ASN A 111 -18.56 -4.65 14.30
N GLU A 112 -18.90 -4.74 13.02
CA GLU A 112 -17.98 -4.60 11.88
C GLU A 112 -18.31 -3.34 11.08
N TYR A 113 -17.29 -2.70 10.52
CA TYR A 113 -17.49 -1.63 9.54
C TYR A 113 -17.98 -2.21 8.23
N LEU A 114 -18.94 -1.56 7.58
CA LEU A 114 -19.42 -1.97 6.27
C LEU A 114 -18.87 -1.02 5.21
N PHE A 115 -18.08 -1.58 4.29
CA PHE A 115 -17.68 -0.93 3.06
C PHE A 115 -18.29 -1.66 1.87
N ILE A 116 -18.65 -0.90 0.84
CA ILE A 116 -19.22 -1.37 -0.40
C ILE A 116 -18.38 -0.80 -1.54
N ASP A 117 -17.76 -1.68 -2.31
CA ASP A 117 -17.13 -1.33 -3.58
C ASP A 117 -18.16 -1.49 -4.71
N VAL A 118 -18.38 -0.39 -5.40
CA VAL A 118 -19.38 -0.24 -6.47
C VAL A 118 -18.77 -0.54 -7.84
N TYR A 119 -17.57 -1.14 -7.90
CA TYR A 119 -16.95 -1.52 -9.16
C TYR A 119 -17.80 -2.53 -9.94
N ASN A 120 -18.41 -2.06 -11.03
CA ASN A 120 -19.01 -2.89 -12.07
C ASN A 120 -18.45 -2.51 -13.45
N ALA A 121 -18.29 -3.50 -14.32
CA ALA A 121 -17.93 -3.30 -15.73
C ALA A 121 -19.01 -2.51 -16.51
N ASP A 122 -20.25 -2.48 -16.01
CA ASP A 122 -21.35 -1.69 -16.57
C ASP A 122 -21.54 -0.36 -15.81
N ASN A 123 -21.20 0.76 -16.48
CA ASN A 123 -21.25 2.12 -15.94
C ASN A 123 -22.67 2.58 -15.54
N ASN A 124 -23.73 2.06 -16.17
CA ASN A 124 -25.10 2.47 -15.86
C ASN A 124 -25.59 1.92 -14.53
N LEU A 125 -25.10 0.75 -14.14
CA LEU A 125 -25.39 0.19 -12.83
C LEU A 125 -24.65 0.94 -11.74
N THR A 126 -23.36 1.20 -11.94
CA THR A 126 -22.50 1.92 -11.00
C THR A 126 -23.14 3.22 -10.53
N SER A 127 -23.59 4.07 -11.46
CA SER A 127 -24.22 5.36 -11.11
C SER A 127 -25.53 5.23 -10.31
N LYS A 128 -26.35 4.21 -10.60
CA LYS A 128 -27.58 3.95 -9.85
C LYS A 128 -27.29 3.47 -8.44
N LEU A 129 -26.34 2.55 -8.28
CA LEU A 129 -25.95 2.05 -6.96
C LEU A 129 -25.37 3.16 -6.10
N GLU A 130 -24.56 4.05 -6.68
CA GLU A 130 -24.04 5.22 -5.98
C GLU A 130 -25.16 6.13 -5.46
N GLN A 131 -26.17 6.42 -6.29
CA GLN A 131 -27.35 7.19 -5.86
C GLN A 131 -28.06 6.51 -4.68
N PHE A 132 -28.28 5.20 -4.73
CA PHE A 132 -28.89 4.46 -3.61
C PHE A 132 -28.07 4.54 -2.33
N LEU A 133 -26.75 4.41 -2.44
CA LEU A 133 -25.89 4.47 -1.27
C LEU A 133 -25.92 5.86 -0.63
N ILE A 134 -25.95 6.92 -1.44
CA ILE A 134 -26.11 8.30 -0.97
C ILE A 134 -27.46 8.48 -0.26
N GLU A 135 -28.56 7.96 -0.83
CA GLU A 135 -29.90 8.01 -0.21
C GLU A 135 -29.97 7.27 1.13
N LEU A 136 -29.09 6.28 1.36
CA LEU A 136 -28.98 5.51 2.60
C LEU A 136 -27.90 6.05 3.55
N ASP A 137 -27.47 7.30 3.36
CA ASP A 137 -26.46 7.99 4.15
C ASP A 137 -25.08 7.29 4.18
N PHE A 138 -24.72 6.55 3.12
CA PHE A 138 -23.35 6.06 3.00
C PHE A 138 -22.40 7.20 2.66
N PHE A 139 -21.27 7.20 3.35
CA PHE A 139 -20.19 8.15 3.12
C PHE A 139 -19.27 7.65 2.00
N ASN A 140 -18.92 8.51 1.04
CA ASN A 140 -17.95 8.18 0.00
C ASN A 140 -16.55 8.06 0.61
N CYS A 141 -16.06 6.82 0.68
CA CYS A 141 -14.78 6.44 1.26
C CYS A 141 -13.67 6.22 0.22
N THR A 142 -13.90 6.61 -1.04
CA THR A 142 -13.00 6.31 -2.15
C THR A 142 -11.57 6.79 -1.91
N GLU A 143 -11.38 7.96 -1.31
CA GLU A 143 -10.06 8.49 -0.99
C GLU A 143 -9.26 7.63 -0.01
N TYR A 144 -9.94 6.91 0.90
CA TYR A 144 -9.34 6.04 1.91
C TYR A 144 -8.90 4.68 1.36
N SER A 145 -9.33 4.32 0.15
CA SER A 145 -8.94 3.05 -0.49
C SER A 145 -7.43 2.80 -0.52
N LYS A 146 -6.63 3.88 -0.58
CA LYS A 146 -5.15 3.85 -0.62
C LYS A 146 -4.52 3.38 0.68
N ILE A 147 -5.20 3.59 1.81
CA ILE A 147 -4.70 3.27 3.15
C ILE A 147 -5.26 1.94 3.69
N LEU A 148 -6.36 1.46 3.11
CA LEU A 148 -6.97 0.18 3.45
C LEU A 148 -6.11 -1.01 3.02
N ASP A 149 -6.16 -2.07 3.82
CA ASP A 149 -5.36 -3.28 3.63
C ASP A 149 -5.92 -4.28 2.61
N CYS A 150 -6.45 -3.76 1.50
CA CYS A 150 -6.97 -4.57 0.39
C CYS A 150 -5.83 -4.89 -0.59
N GLU A 151 -5.55 -6.18 -0.78
CA GLU A 151 -4.45 -6.66 -1.65
C GLU A 151 -4.97 -7.22 -2.97
N HIS A 152 -6.23 -7.67 -3.03
CA HIS A 152 -6.75 -8.43 -4.17
C HIS A 152 -7.84 -7.70 -4.96
N ILE A 153 -8.12 -6.44 -4.60
CA ILE A 153 -9.20 -5.66 -5.22
C ILE A 153 -8.65 -4.31 -5.64
N ASN A 154 -8.89 -3.96 -6.90
CA ASN A 154 -8.70 -2.60 -7.38
C ASN A 154 -9.92 -1.78 -6.99
N LEU A 155 -9.85 -1.18 -5.82
CA LEU A 155 -10.92 -0.34 -5.29
C LEU A 155 -11.08 0.90 -6.16
N SER A 156 -12.27 1.10 -6.74
CA SER A 156 -12.58 2.31 -7.48
C SER A 156 -13.47 3.25 -6.68
N ASN A 157 -14.70 2.83 -6.40
CA ASN A 157 -15.74 3.66 -5.80
C ASN A 157 -16.22 2.97 -4.53
N VAL A 158 -15.64 3.39 -3.40
CA VAL A 158 -15.89 2.76 -2.10
C VAL A 158 -16.80 3.63 -1.28
N TYR A 159 -17.87 3.06 -0.75
CA TYR A 159 -18.82 3.72 0.14
C TYR A 159 -18.87 2.98 1.47
N GLY A 160 -18.91 3.72 2.57
CA GLY A 160 -18.94 3.16 3.92
C GLY A 160 -20.16 3.64 4.70
N TYR A 161 -20.80 2.74 5.44
CA TYR A 161 -21.80 3.13 6.44
C TYR A 161 -21.09 3.40 7.77
N LEU A 162 -20.79 4.67 8.02
CA LEU A 162 -19.87 5.12 9.06
C LEU A 162 -20.49 6.29 9.84
N GLY A 163 -20.29 6.30 11.16
CA GLY A 163 -20.57 7.48 11.99
C GLY A 163 -19.42 8.47 11.96
N GLU A 164 -19.64 9.64 12.58
CA GLU A 164 -18.67 10.74 12.62
C GLU A 164 -17.32 10.34 13.23
N GLU A 165 -17.33 9.50 14.28
CA GLU A 165 -16.10 9.02 14.91
C GLU A 165 -15.26 8.16 13.95
N GLN A 166 -15.91 7.31 13.15
CA GLN A 166 -15.25 6.46 12.18
C GLN A 166 -14.70 7.27 11.00
N ILE A 167 -15.47 8.24 10.51
CA ILE A 167 -15.02 9.17 9.46
C ILE A 167 -13.79 9.93 9.95
N THR A 168 -13.85 10.52 11.15
CA THR A 168 -12.72 11.20 11.79
C THR A 168 -11.48 10.30 11.87
N TYR A 169 -11.67 9.04 12.26
CA TYR A 169 -10.56 8.07 12.35
C TYR A 169 -9.93 7.78 10.98
N LEU A 170 -10.73 7.61 9.94
CA LEU A 170 -10.25 7.42 8.57
C LEU A 170 -9.50 8.67 8.07
N SER A 171 -10.05 9.87 8.29
CA SER A 171 -9.41 11.15 7.93
C SER A 171 -8.06 11.32 8.61
N ASN A 172 -7.98 11.07 9.92
CA ASN A 172 -6.72 11.13 10.66
C ASN A 172 -5.68 10.14 10.11
N MET A 173 -6.10 8.92 9.77
CA MET A 173 -5.23 7.92 9.17
C MET A 173 -4.77 8.32 7.77
N LEU A 174 -5.63 8.94 6.95
CA LEU A 174 -5.26 9.44 5.63
C LEU A 174 -4.20 10.55 5.75
N THR A 175 -4.41 11.51 6.65
CA THR A 175 -3.42 12.56 6.96
C THR A 175 -2.09 11.94 7.40
N PHE A 176 -2.12 10.98 8.32
CA PHE A 176 -0.92 10.29 8.78
C PHE A 176 -0.18 9.57 7.64
N HIS A 177 -0.90 8.92 6.73
CA HIS A 177 -0.31 8.26 5.57
C HIS A 177 0.31 9.25 4.57
N SER A 178 -0.27 10.45 4.41
CA SER A 178 0.33 11.53 3.64
C SER A 178 1.62 12.02 4.30
N GLU A 179 1.63 12.22 5.61
CA GLU A 179 2.84 12.62 6.36
C GLU A 179 3.96 11.57 6.24
N LEU A 180 3.64 10.28 6.32
CA LEU A 180 4.61 9.20 6.10
C LEU A 180 5.33 9.32 4.75
N ALA A 181 4.62 9.75 3.71
CA ALA A 181 5.20 9.95 2.38
C ALA A 181 6.09 11.21 2.32
N GLU A 182 5.69 12.29 3.00
CA GLU A 182 6.45 13.53 3.07
C GLU A 182 7.73 13.37 3.89
N VAL A 183 7.64 12.72 5.06
CA VAL A 183 8.78 12.50 5.97
C VAL A 183 9.90 11.72 5.30
N ARG A 184 9.60 10.78 4.39
CA ARG A 184 10.63 10.06 3.64
C ARG A 184 11.51 10.98 2.77
N ILE A 185 11.01 12.15 2.38
CA ILE A 185 11.78 13.13 1.59
C ILE A 185 12.79 13.85 2.48
N SER A 186 12.37 14.24 3.69
CA SER A 186 13.20 14.97 4.65
C SER A 186 14.13 14.06 5.48
N GLU A 187 13.70 12.84 5.76
CA GLU A 187 14.39 11.83 6.56
C GLU A 187 14.60 10.57 5.70
N PRO A 188 15.59 10.59 4.78
CA PRO A 188 15.75 9.55 3.77
C PRO A 188 16.13 8.18 4.37
N THR A 189 16.63 8.16 5.61
CA THR A 189 17.00 6.94 6.33
C THR A 189 15.81 6.29 7.04
N PHE A 190 14.64 6.94 7.07
CA PHE A 190 13.40 6.32 7.49
C PHE A 190 12.80 5.51 6.32
N PHE A 191 12.61 4.21 6.53
CA PHE A 191 12.00 3.35 5.52
C PHE A 191 11.17 2.21 6.11
N MET A 192 10.26 1.67 5.29
CA MET A 192 9.55 0.42 5.59
C MET A 192 10.50 -0.76 5.39
N ASP A 193 10.86 -1.43 6.48
CA ASP A 193 11.80 -2.55 6.49
C ASP A 193 11.15 -3.84 5.96
N SER A 194 9.99 -4.18 6.50
CA SER A 194 9.32 -5.44 6.19
C SER A 194 7.82 -5.34 6.36
N TYR A 195 7.12 -6.33 5.78
CA TYR A 195 5.68 -6.46 5.84
C TYR A 195 5.32 -7.82 6.44
N ASP A 196 4.55 -7.81 7.54
CA ASP A 196 4.24 -9.00 8.33
C ASP A 196 3.02 -9.74 7.75
N TYR A 197 3.26 -10.59 6.75
CA TYR A 197 2.21 -11.41 6.12
C TYR A 197 1.60 -12.48 7.04
N ASN A 198 2.26 -12.80 8.17
CA ASN A 198 1.77 -13.80 9.13
C ASN A 198 0.74 -13.20 10.10
N GLN A 199 0.72 -11.87 10.24
CA GLN A 199 -0.26 -11.16 11.04
C GLN A 199 -1.61 -11.10 10.29
N GLN A 200 -2.72 -11.28 11.01
CA GLN A 200 -4.07 -11.08 10.46
C GLN A 200 -4.19 -9.68 9.87
N LYS A 201 -4.77 -9.57 8.66
CA LYS A 201 -5.01 -8.28 7.98
C LYS A 201 -5.76 -7.31 8.89
N GLY A 202 -5.16 -6.15 9.09
CA GLY A 202 -5.76 -5.03 9.82
C GLY A 202 -6.84 -4.35 8.97
N LEU A 203 -7.32 -3.20 9.44
CA LEU A 203 -8.08 -2.31 8.56
C LEU A 203 -7.09 -1.53 7.67
N PHE A 204 -5.97 -1.10 8.25
CA PHE A 204 -4.96 -0.29 7.55
C PHE A 204 -3.70 -1.09 7.23
N ARG A 205 -3.11 -0.81 6.05
CA ARG A 205 -1.84 -1.42 5.63
C ARG A 205 -0.71 -1.19 6.65
N LEU A 206 -0.75 -0.04 7.32
CA LEU A 206 0.19 0.35 8.37
C LEU A 206 0.32 -0.71 9.48
N GLU A 207 -0.77 -1.39 9.84
CA GLU A 207 -0.80 -2.34 10.97
C GLU A 207 0.12 -3.56 10.80
N ARG A 208 0.53 -3.85 9.55
CA ARG A 208 1.44 -4.94 9.19
C ARG A 208 2.82 -4.46 8.74
N GLN A 209 3.07 -3.14 8.79
CA GLN A 209 4.35 -2.56 8.38
C GLN A 209 5.31 -2.47 9.57
N ASN A 210 6.55 -2.91 9.35
CA ASN A 210 7.68 -2.63 10.22
C ASN A 210 8.50 -1.51 9.61
N TYR A 211 8.94 -0.59 10.44
CA TYR A 211 9.79 0.53 10.06
C TYR A 211 11.17 0.41 10.67
N TYR A 212 12.13 0.96 9.95
CA TYR A 212 13.48 1.19 10.43
C TYR A 212 13.78 2.69 10.44
N PHE A 213 14.40 3.15 11.52
CA PHE A 213 15.01 4.47 11.60
C PHE A 213 16.07 4.48 12.70
N GLU A 214 17.25 5.06 12.45
CA GLU A 214 18.27 5.27 13.49
C GLU A 214 18.61 3.98 14.29
N ASN A 215 18.79 2.83 13.61
CA ASN A 215 18.99 1.50 14.21
C ASN A 215 17.83 0.94 15.06
N ALA A 216 16.71 1.64 15.16
CA ALA A 216 15.50 1.11 15.77
C ALA A 216 14.64 0.39 14.72
N LEU A 217 14.15 -0.79 15.08
CA LEU A 217 13.05 -1.44 14.38
C LEU A 217 11.78 -1.28 15.20
N PHE A 218 10.72 -0.78 14.58
CA PHE A 218 9.49 -0.43 15.28
C PHE A 218 8.24 -0.60 14.43
N LYS A 219 7.09 -0.74 15.10
CA LYS A 219 5.75 -0.74 14.51
C LYS A 219 5.00 0.51 14.96
N ILE A 220 4.14 1.01 14.07
CA ILE A 220 3.16 2.06 14.39
C ILE A 220 1.78 1.40 14.36
N ILE A 221 1.13 1.32 15.51
CA ILE A 221 -0.12 0.61 15.70
C ILE A 221 -1.24 1.64 15.90
N PRO A 222 -2.12 1.83 14.90
CA PRO A 222 -3.23 2.73 15.04
C PRO A 222 -4.30 2.15 15.98
N ARG A 223 -4.84 3.01 16.83
CA ARG A 223 -6.06 2.81 17.63
C ARG A 223 -7.05 3.91 17.28
N LYS A 224 -8.30 3.82 17.74
CA LYS A 224 -9.38 4.73 17.31
C LYS A 224 -9.03 6.23 17.42
N SER A 225 -8.31 6.65 18.46
CA SER A 225 -8.02 8.06 18.75
C SER A 225 -6.54 8.40 18.89
N PHE A 226 -5.64 7.44 18.75
CA PHE A 226 -4.20 7.65 18.92
C PHE A 226 -3.39 6.56 18.20
N LEU A 227 -2.09 6.80 18.07
CA LEU A 227 -1.08 5.88 17.57
C LEU A 227 -0.25 5.35 18.74
N PHE A 228 0.04 4.05 18.74
CA PHE A 228 1.08 3.48 19.59
C PHE A 228 2.32 3.20 18.75
N VAL A 229 3.49 3.59 19.26
CA VAL A 229 4.77 3.20 18.71
C VAL A 229 5.42 2.22 19.66
N GLU A 230 5.88 1.08 19.14
CA GLU A 230 6.59 0.07 19.91
C GLU A 230 7.72 -0.55 19.08
N GLY A 231 8.82 -0.89 19.74
CA GLY A 231 9.96 -1.56 19.11
C GLY A 231 10.83 -2.22 20.16
N LYS A 232 11.78 -3.05 19.72
CA LYS A 232 12.67 -3.76 20.67
C LYS A 232 13.61 -2.79 21.40
N GLN A 233 14.08 -1.77 20.69
CA GLN A 233 15.05 -0.78 21.18
C GLN A 233 14.40 0.48 21.74
N ILE A 234 13.08 0.67 21.56
CA ILE A 234 12.37 1.87 21.98
C ILE A 234 11.21 1.50 22.91
N PRO A 235 11.03 2.21 24.04
CA PRO A 235 9.87 2.00 24.89
C PRO A 235 8.56 2.26 24.14
N GLN A 236 7.49 1.58 24.54
CA GLN A 236 6.17 1.84 24.00
C GLN A 236 5.70 3.25 24.36
N LYS A 237 5.22 4.01 23.38
CA LYS A 237 4.73 5.39 23.59
C LYS A 237 3.46 5.67 22.79
N ARG A 238 2.53 6.39 23.42
CA ARG A 238 1.29 6.88 22.80
C ARG A 238 1.52 8.25 22.17
N PHE A 239 0.97 8.45 20.98
CA PHE A 239 0.91 9.72 20.27
C PHE A 239 -0.53 9.99 19.83
N ASP A 240 -1.06 11.17 20.09
CA ASP A 240 -2.40 11.53 19.63
C ASP A 240 -2.38 11.86 18.13
N PHE A 241 -3.48 11.60 17.43
CA PHE A 241 -3.60 12.00 16.03
C PHE A 241 -3.65 13.52 15.91
N LYS A 242 -2.64 14.09 15.28
CA LYS A 242 -2.57 15.50 14.91
C LYS A 242 -1.59 15.67 13.76
N LYS A 243 -1.69 16.81 13.07
CA LYS A 243 -0.73 17.16 12.03
C LYS A 243 0.68 17.25 12.60
N GLY A 244 1.66 16.65 11.93
CA GLY A 244 3.07 16.59 12.32
C GLY A 244 3.40 15.45 13.29
N VAL A 245 2.44 14.57 13.63
CA VAL A 245 2.67 13.47 14.56
C VAL A 245 3.77 12.52 14.08
N MET A 246 3.95 12.36 12.76
CA MET A 246 5.02 11.50 12.25
C MET A 246 6.41 12.04 12.59
N LEU A 247 6.61 13.36 12.54
CA LEU A 247 7.87 13.99 12.96
C LEU A 247 8.10 13.83 14.46
N GLU A 248 7.05 13.99 15.27
CA GLU A 248 7.14 13.75 16.72
C GLU A 248 7.53 12.30 17.05
N ILE A 249 7.04 11.33 16.26
CA ILE A 249 7.43 9.93 16.37
C ILE A 249 8.92 9.75 16.03
N LEU A 250 9.40 10.37 14.95
CA LEU A 250 10.81 10.28 14.56
C LEU A 250 11.75 10.96 15.56
N ASP A 251 11.37 12.13 16.07
CA ASP A 251 12.15 12.84 17.09
C ASP A 251 12.23 12.03 18.39
N TYR A 252 11.12 11.41 18.80
CA TYR A 252 11.13 10.46 19.90
C TYR A 252 12.12 9.31 19.66
N ILE A 253 12.13 8.72 18.46
CA ILE A 253 13.06 7.64 18.12
C ILE A 253 14.50 8.14 18.14
N LYS A 254 14.80 9.33 17.59
CA LYS A 254 16.14 9.95 17.65
C LYS A 254 16.61 10.10 19.09
N GLU A 255 15.73 10.57 19.99
CA GLU A 255 16.05 10.70 21.42
C GLU A 255 16.38 9.34 22.05
N GLN A 256 15.56 8.31 21.80
CA GLN A 256 15.81 6.98 22.35
C GLN A 256 17.09 6.35 21.79
N MET A 257 17.42 6.62 20.52
CA MET A 257 18.55 6.02 19.82
C MET A 257 19.85 6.83 19.94
N LYS A 258 19.82 8.01 20.57
CA LYS A 258 20.99 8.89 20.73
C LYS A 258 22.20 8.16 21.32
N MET A 259 22.06 7.50 22.48
CA MET A 259 23.17 6.77 23.11
C MET A 259 23.56 5.49 22.36
N PRO A 260 22.62 4.61 21.96
CA PRO A 260 22.95 3.44 21.15
C PRO A 260 23.71 3.78 19.86
N ASN A 261 23.35 4.87 19.17
CA ASN A 261 23.94 5.22 17.89
C ASN A 261 25.33 5.86 18.02
N LEU A 262 25.68 6.43 19.18
CA LEU A 262 27.08 6.83 19.46
C LEU A 262 28.01 5.60 19.50
N LEU A 263 27.52 4.47 20.02
CA LEU A 263 28.30 3.23 20.11
C LEU A 263 28.31 2.46 18.80
N LYS A 264 27.19 2.50 18.07
CA LYS A 264 27.01 1.81 16.80
C LYS A 264 26.23 2.72 15.84
N PRO A 265 26.92 3.55 15.04
CA PRO A 265 26.27 4.40 14.06
C PRO A 265 25.39 3.61 13.07
N PRO A 266 24.28 4.17 12.58
CA PRO A 266 23.45 3.52 11.57
C PRO A 266 24.20 3.44 10.24
N ARG A 267 24.24 2.24 9.65
CA ARG A 267 24.97 1.94 8.39
C ARG A 267 24.17 1.03 7.47
N THR A 268 22.86 1.01 7.63
CA THR A 268 21.98 0.02 6.98
C THR A 268 21.87 0.32 5.48
N HIS A 269 21.70 1.58 5.10
CA HIS A 269 21.65 2.00 3.70
C HIS A 269 23.00 1.87 3.03
N PHE A 270 24.08 2.25 3.71
CA PHE A 270 25.43 2.02 3.17
C PHE A 270 25.69 0.52 2.93
N SER A 271 25.35 -0.33 3.90
CA SER A 271 25.46 -1.79 3.74
C SER A 271 24.60 -2.31 2.59
N ASN A 272 23.38 -1.80 2.44
CA ASN A 272 22.48 -2.14 1.34
C ASN A 272 23.04 -1.69 -0.02
N LEU A 273 23.57 -0.47 -0.11
CA LEU A 273 24.22 0.08 -1.31
C LEU A 273 25.34 -0.85 -1.77
N VAL A 274 26.28 -1.18 -0.87
CA VAL A 274 27.45 -1.99 -1.20
C VAL A 274 27.08 -3.44 -1.57
N LYS A 275 26.21 -4.08 -0.76
CA LYS A 275 25.85 -5.49 -0.96
C LYS A 275 24.93 -5.70 -2.15
N ASN A 276 23.86 -4.91 -2.27
CA ASN A 276 22.77 -5.21 -3.19
C ASN A 276 22.90 -4.47 -4.52
N HIS A 277 23.38 -3.22 -4.51
CA HIS A 277 23.49 -2.41 -5.73
C HIS A 277 24.89 -2.47 -6.35
N LEU A 278 25.95 -2.36 -5.55
CA LEU A 278 27.33 -2.52 -6.04
C LEU A 278 27.74 -4.00 -6.18
N LYS A 279 26.97 -4.93 -5.59
CA LYS A 279 27.17 -6.39 -5.66
C LYS A 279 28.51 -6.85 -5.11
N ILE A 280 28.99 -6.19 -4.06
CA ILE A 280 30.26 -6.53 -3.41
C ILE A 280 29.97 -7.47 -2.25
N ASN A 281 30.69 -8.60 -2.23
CA ASN A 281 30.53 -9.58 -1.16
C ASN A 281 31.08 -8.99 0.16
N PRO A 282 30.24 -8.78 1.18
CA PRO A 282 30.66 -8.16 2.43
C PRO A 282 31.64 -9.02 3.23
N TYR A 283 31.71 -10.33 2.99
CA TYR A 283 32.69 -11.21 3.64
C TYR A 283 34.11 -11.01 3.09
N LYS A 284 34.26 -10.34 1.95
CA LYS A 284 35.55 -10.07 1.30
C LYS A 284 36.12 -8.69 1.64
N ILE A 285 35.39 -7.86 2.38
CA ILE A 285 35.78 -6.48 2.68
C ILE A 285 35.48 -6.11 4.13
N ASN A 286 36.27 -5.19 4.69
CA ASN A 286 35.94 -4.56 5.97
C ASN A 286 35.00 -3.37 5.72
N LEU A 287 33.69 -3.63 5.77
CA LEU A 287 32.66 -2.60 5.54
C LEU A 287 32.75 -1.44 6.54
N GLU A 288 33.12 -1.72 7.79
CA GLU A 288 33.24 -0.69 8.83
C GLU A 288 34.40 0.25 8.55
N TYR A 289 35.57 -0.29 8.22
CA TYR A 289 36.71 0.52 7.81
C TYR A 289 36.38 1.39 6.60
N ASN A 290 35.77 0.81 5.56
CA ASN A 290 35.38 1.56 4.35
C ASN A 290 34.37 2.66 4.66
N TYR A 291 33.39 2.41 5.54
CA TYR A 291 32.43 3.42 5.97
C TYR A 291 33.14 4.61 6.59
N CYS A 292 34.00 4.37 7.59
CA CYS A 292 34.73 5.44 8.27
C CYS A 292 35.67 6.20 7.32
N GLU A 293 36.36 5.50 6.41
CA GLU A 293 37.26 6.14 5.44
C GLU A 293 36.51 7.09 4.49
N ILE A 294 35.32 6.70 4.02
CA ILE A 294 34.49 7.51 3.13
C ILE A 294 33.84 8.65 3.92
N GLU A 295 33.37 8.38 5.14
CA GLU A 295 32.74 9.38 6.01
C GLU A 295 33.70 10.52 6.36
N ASN A 296 34.98 10.21 6.59
CA ASN A 296 36.04 11.22 6.82
C ASN A 296 36.25 12.21 5.66
N ARG A 297 35.71 11.92 4.46
CA ARG A 297 35.80 12.81 3.28
C ARG A 297 34.61 13.77 3.18
N ILE A 298 33.60 13.60 4.02
CA ILE A 298 32.39 14.41 4.08
C ILE A 298 32.13 14.87 5.52
N GLU A 299 31.01 15.55 5.74
CA GLU A 299 30.53 15.91 7.07
C GLU A 299 30.17 14.63 7.87
N GLU A 300 30.58 14.58 9.14
CA GLU A 300 30.31 13.45 10.06
C GLU A 300 28.80 13.14 10.13
N GLY A 301 28.45 11.85 10.12
CA GLY A 301 27.08 11.37 10.21
C GLY A 301 26.26 11.53 8.92
N GLN A 302 26.84 12.06 7.84
CA GLN A 302 26.09 12.26 6.58
C GLN A 302 26.13 11.05 5.64
N LEU A 303 27.09 10.12 5.80
CA LEU A 303 27.28 9.04 4.82
C LEU A 303 26.06 8.11 4.71
N GLU A 304 25.38 7.84 5.83
CA GLU A 304 24.17 7.02 5.82
C GLU A 304 23.01 7.71 5.07
N ASN A 305 22.81 9.02 5.27
CA ASN A 305 21.82 9.82 4.53
C ASN A 305 22.12 9.84 3.02
N GLU A 306 23.38 10.12 2.67
CA GLU A 306 23.83 10.11 1.28
C GLU A 306 23.65 8.72 0.65
N SER A 307 23.94 7.65 1.40
CA SER A 307 23.72 6.27 0.96
C SER A 307 22.24 5.96 0.74
N ALA A 308 21.36 6.46 1.60
CA ALA A 308 19.92 6.30 1.44
C ALA A 308 19.41 6.95 0.14
N TYR A 309 19.86 8.17 -0.17
CA TYR A 309 19.57 8.83 -1.45
C TYR A 309 20.09 8.02 -2.65
N MET A 310 21.33 7.51 -2.58
CA MET A 310 21.91 6.71 -3.67
C MET A 310 21.14 5.41 -3.89
N VAL A 311 20.75 4.69 -2.83
CA VAL A 311 19.93 3.47 -2.91
C VAL A 311 18.61 3.75 -3.64
N ASP A 312 17.94 4.86 -3.31
CA ASP A 312 16.69 5.23 -3.98
C ASP A 312 16.91 5.57 -5.46
N ILE A 313 18.01 6.26 -5.81
CA ILE A 313 18.39 6.50 -7.22
C ILE A 313 18.64 5.19 -7.96
N PHE A 314 19.40 4.24 -7.37
CA PHE A 314 19.63 2.92 -7.96
C PHE A 314 18.34 2.15 -8.21
N LYS A 315 17.43 2.11 -7.23
CA LYS A 315 16.12 1.45 -7.39
C LYS A 315 15.28 2.08 -8.50
N ARG A 316 15.30 3.42 -8.64
CA ARG A 316 14.64 4.11 -9.75
C ARG A 316 15.29 3.75 -11.09
N ALA A 317 16.62 3.66 -11.13
CA ALA A 317 17.38 3.29 -12.32
C ALA A 317 17.05 1.87 -12.81
N GLU A 318 17.02 0.91 -11.90
CA GLU A 318 16.68 -0.50 -12.20
C GLU A 318 15.25 -0.64 -12.74
N LYS A 319 14.27 0.08 -12.16
CA LYS A 319 12.87 0.06 -12.64
C LYS A 319 12.69 0.69 -14.02
N LYS A 320 13.44 1.76 -14.32
CA LYS A 320 13.34 2.53 -15.58
C LYS A 320 14.17 1.95 -16.74
N ALA A 321 14.82 0.80 -16.58
CA ALA A 321 15.56 0.11 -17.66
C ALA A 321 14.73 -0.22 -18.93
N LYS A 322 13.42 0.08 -18.96
CA LYS A 322 12.56 0.00 -20.15
C LYS A 322 12.34 1.34 -20.90
N LYS A 323 12.65 2.52 -20.34
CA LYS A 323 12.56 3.81 -21.08
C LYS A 323 13.53 4.84 -20.51
N ASN A 324 14.57 5.16 -21.28
CA ASN A 324 15.36 6.39 -21.31
C ASN A 324 15.39 7.22 -20.02
N LEU A 325 16.30 6.87 -19.12
CA LEU A 325 16.81 7.82 -18.14
C LEU A 325 17.72 8.82 -18.86
N LYS A 326 17.15 9.96 -19.27
CA LYS A 326 17.90 11.21 -19.42
C LYS A 326 18.03 11.92 -18.06
N ASP A 327 18.16 11.19 -16.95
CA ASP A 327 18.25 11.82 -15.63
C ASP A 327 19.70 12.25 -15.39
N GLU A 328 19.90 13.55 -15.20
CA GLU A 328 21.15 14.19 -14.79
C GLU A 328 21.70 13.57 -13.48
N GLU A 329 20.86 12.87 -12.72
CA GLU A 329 21.16 12.29 -11.41
C GLU A 329 21.98 10.99 -11.44
N PHE A 330 21.98 10.23 -12.54
CA PHE A 330 22.63 8.90 -12.58
C PHE A 330 23.25 8.59 -13.94
N LYS A 331 24.57 8.38 -13.97
CA LYS A 331 25.30 7.99 -15.18
C LYS A 331 26.17 6.76 -14.91
N VAL A 332 25.97 5.70 -15.69
CA VAL A 332 26.91 4.57 -15.75
C VAL A 332 28.00 4.93 -16.75
N ILE A 333 29.24 4.89 -16.31
CA ILE A 333 30.42 5.04 -17.15
C ILE A 333 31.12 3.69 -17.06
N GLN A 334 30.80 2.80 -18.01
CA GLN A 334 31.47 1.50 -18.05
C GLN A 334 32.84 1.68 -18.70
N THR A 335 33.90 1.36 -17.95
CA THR A 335 35.26 1.54 -18.43
C THR A 335 35.80 0.28 -19.11
N ASN A 336 35.47 -0.92 -18.60
CA ASN A 336 35.80 -2.23 -19.22
C ASN A 336 35.01 -3.39 -18.55
N LEU A 337 35.47 -4.65 -18.73
CA LEU A 337 34.88 -5.86 -18.11
C LEU A 337 35.14 -5.96 -16.59
N PHE A 338 36.17 -5.29 -16.07
CA PHE A 338 36.69 -5.48 -14.72
C PHE A 338 36.34 -4.31 -13.77
N CYS A 339 35.97 -3.15 -14.32
CA CYS A 339 35.67 -1.94 -13.58
C CYS A 339 34.34 -1.32 -14.03
N LYS A 340 33.48 -1.01 -13.05
CA LYS A 340 32.25 -0.23 -13.25
C LYS A 340 32.36 1.08 -12.51
N MET A 341 31.94 2.17 -13.16
CA MET A 341 31.84 3.47 -12.52
C MET A 341 30.42 4.03 -12.61
N TYR A 342 29.99 4.63 -11.52
CA TYR A 342 28.72 5.34 -11.39
C TYR A 342 29.01 6.79 -11.01
N LYS A 343 28.35 7.73 -11.68
CA LYS A 343 28.23 9.11 -11.21
C LYS A 343 26.81 9.33 -10.72
N ILE A 344 26.66 9.67 -9.45
CA ILE A 344 25.37 9.84 -8.78
C ILE A 344 25.30 11.24 -8.17
N HIS A 345 24.24 11.99 -8.45
CA HIS A 345 24.02 13.29 -7.81
C HIS A 345 23.02 13.14 -6.66
N THR A 346 23.47 13.46 -5.45
CA THR A 346 22.61 13.63 -4.28
C THR A 346 22.32 15.12 -4.09
N GLN A 347 21.59 15.48 -3.03
CA GLN A 347 21.29 16.87 -2.73
C GLN A 347 22.58 17.69 -2.50
N LYS A 348 23.54 17.16 -1.75
CA LYS A 348 24.76 17.88 -1.34
C LYS A 348 25.97 17.63 -2.25
N TYR A 349 26.11 16.44 -2.84
CA TYR A 349 27.34 16.02 -3.51
C TYR A 349 27.07 15.37 -4.88
N ALA A 350 28.07 15.43 -5.76
CA ALA A 350 28.22 14.45 -6.83
C ALA A 350 29.16 13.34 -6.35
N TRP A 351 28.71 12.10 -6.42
CA TRP A 351 29.41 10.91 -6.00
C TRP A 351 29.90 10.12 -7.19
N TYR A 352 31.19 9.83 -7.20
CA TYR A 352 31.81 8.92 -8.14
C TYR A 352 32.07 7.60 -7.41
N ILE A 353 31.33 6.56 -7.78
CA ILE A 353 31.49 5.21 -7.22
C ILE A 353 32.22 4.37 -8.25
N VAL A 354 33.43 3.93 -7.91
CA VAL A 354 34.22 3.02 -8.75
C VAL A 354 34.24 1.65 -8.09
N VAL A 355 33.88 0.60 -8.85
CA VAL A 355 33.81 -0.78 -8.38
C VAL A 355 34.74 -1.64 -9.22
N ASN A 356 35.74 -2.25 -8.60
CA ASN A 356 36.52 -3.32 -9.19
C ASN A 356 35.81 -4.65 -8.90
N ILE A 357 35.41 -5.33 -9.97
CA ILE A 357 34.60 -6.54 -9.92
C ILE A 357 35.42 -7.75 -9.45
N GLU A 358 36.68 -7.88 -9.88
CA GLU A 358 37.53 -9.03 -9.54
C GLU A 358 38.04 -8.97 -8.11
N SER A 359 38.62 -7.84 -7.72
CA SER A 359 39.19 -7.67 -6.38
C SER A 359 38.12 -7.38 -5.32
N HIS A 360 36.85 -7.26 -5.72
CA HIS A 360 35.73 -6.88 -4.84
C HIS A 360 35.99 -5.59 -4.05
N LYS A 361 36.77 -4.66 -4.61
CA LYS A 361 37.07 -3.36 -4.01
C LYS A 361 36.17 -2.27 -4.60
N PHE A 362 35.94 -1.22 -3.82
CA PHE A 362 35.26 -0.04 -4.31
C PHE A 362 35.80 1.23 -3.67
N TRP A 363 35.55 2.33 -4.34
CA TRP A 363 35.85 3.69 -3.88
C TRP A 363 34.61 4.55 -4.09
N MET A 364 34.28 5.37 -3.08
CA MET A 364 33.26 6.40 -3.19
C MET A 364 33.93 7.75 -3.00
N ILE A 365 33.93 8.56 -4.05
CA ILE A 365 34.66 9.82 -4.11
C ILE A 365 33.64 10.95 -4.28
N PRO A 366 33.40 11.76 -3.24
CA PRO A 366 32.48 12.89 -3.30
C PRO A 366 33.15 14.12 -3.92
N THR A 367 32.35 14.99 -4.55
CA THR A 367 32.75 16.35 -4.92
C THR A 367 31.56 17.30 -4.81
N LYS A 368 31.81 18.54 -4.41
CA LYS A 368 30.81 19.63 -4.45
C LYS A 368 30.71 20.27 -5.84
N ASN A 369 31.77 20.18 -6.65
CA ASN A 369 31.76 20.66 -8.03
C ASN A 369 31.22 19.57 -8.96
N ARG A 370 29.95 19.73 -9.37
CA ARG A 370 29.22 18.72 -10.16
C ARG A 370 29.74 18.59 -11.60
N ASP A 371 30.37 19.63 -12.15
CA ASP A 371 30.83 19.66 -13.54
C ASP A 371 32.26 19.14 -13.71
N LYS A 372 33.02 19.04 -12.63
CA LYS A 372 34.42 18.59 -12.65
C LYS A 372 34.59 17.21 -12.03
N THR A 373 35.06 16.26 -12.82
CA THR A 373 35.50 14.96 -12.32
C THR A 373 36.77 15.12 -11.46
N PRO A 374 36.80 14.60 -10.22
CA PRO A 374 37.99 14.67 -9.37
C PRO A 374 39.20 13.97 -10.00
N GLN A 375 40.41 14.51 -9.80
CA GLN A 375 41.64 13.93 -10.35
C GLN A 375 41.83 12.47 -9.91
N GLN A 376 41.55 12.16 -8.64
CA GLN A 376 41.59 10.80 -8.12
C GLN A 376 40.75 9.80 -8.94
N VAL A 377 39.57 10.24 -9.44
CA VAL A 377 38.72 9.40 -10.28
C VAL A 377 39.37 9.18 -11.66
N ILE A 378 39.95 10.23 -12.23
CA ILE A 378 40.67 10.15 -13.52
C ILE A 378 41.84 9.18 -13.41
N ASP A 379 42.64 9.28 -12.35
CA ASP A 379 43.81 8.43 -12.12
C ASP A 379 43.42 6.95 -12.00
N ILE A 380 42.33 6.66 -11.27
CA ILE A 380 41.79 5.29 -11.18
C ILE A 380 41.33 4.78 -12.55
N ILE A 381 40.62 5.61 -13.32
CA ILE A 381 40.17 5.23 -14.67
C ILE A 381 41.35 4.94 -15.59
N LEU A 382 42.39 5.80 -15.59
CA LEU A 382 43.59 5.60 -16.40
C LEU A 382 44.31 4.31 -16.02
N PHE A 383 44.42 3.99 -14.73
CA PHE A 383 44.99 2.71 -14.27
C PHE A 383 44.30 1.48 -14.88
N TYR A 384 42.96 1.47 -14.96
CA TYR A 384 42.22 0.36 -15.58
C TYR A 384 42.26 0.37 -17.11
N LEU A 385 42.34 1.55 -17.75
CA LEU A 385 42.43 1.69 -19.21
C LEU A 385 43.82 1.29 -19.74
N GLU A 386 44.89 1.62 -19.02
CA GLU A 386 46.27 1.31 -19.41
C GLU A 386 46.66 -0.17 -19.17
N GLY A 387 45.73 -0.99 -18.66
CA GLY A 387 46.00 -2.42 -18.42
C GLY A 387 46.96 -2.70 -17.25
N LYS A 388 47.31 -1.68 -16.45
CA LYS A 388 48.26 -1.80 -15.32
C LYS A 388 47.78 -2.74 -14.22
N TRP A 389 46.47 -3.00 -14.13
CA TRP A 389 45.88 -3.97 -13.22
C TRP A 389 46.33 -5.43 -13.48
N LEU A 390 46.72 -5.77 -14.72
CA LEU A 390 47.28 -7.09 -15.07
C LEU A 390 48.66 -7.35 -14.45
N LEU A 391 49.32 -6.32 -13.92
CA LEU A 391 50.64 -6.42 -13.28
C LEU A 391 50.55 -6.59 -11.76
N GLU A 392 49.37 -6.41 -11.16
CA GLU A 392 49.13 -6.56 -9.70
C GLU A 392 48.37 -7.85 -9.33
N ALA A 393 47.91 -8.62 -10.32
CA ALA A 393 47.33 -9.95 -10.16
C ALA A 393 48.41 -11.03 -10.34
#